data_AF-A0AAD7AED1-F1
#
_entry.id   AF-A0AAD7AED1-F1
#
_cell.length_a   1.000
_cell.length_b   1.000
_cell.length_c   1.000
_cell.angle_alpha   90.00
_cell.angle_beta   90.00
_cell.angle_gamma   90.00
#
_symmetry.space_group_name_H-M   'P 1'
#
loop_
_entity.id
_entity.type
_entity.pdbx_description
1 polymer ?
#
loop_
_entity_poly.entity_id
_entity_poly.type
_entity_poly.pdbx_seq_one_letter_code
_entity_poly.pdbx_strand_id
1 'polypeptide(L)'
;MFRDNEAVLPYWIKEITKFIYYAGPDNIFVSIVESNSGDKSPVLLEEFDAQLESMGVARRILTRDTSIPRPPDMSGTPRIEFLSAVRNRVMEPLVEKGGYEKVIFSNDIYIEAESVVELLKSRDGDWDFVCGLDFGYWGLYDLWVIRDKAGAIPSTNWPYFLEWTGLHAIMRDDPAPAFACWNGIVAFKAEPFLPLELRTPGRLSTSPSKPLAPTHPAFPQPPDLTPAQTPPVRFRASTEKECYSSESFNLPYDFRRQFDLQNIYVNPRVINAYVWEYYVWYKYLLRHWAVKWWMEKIENGYEMQVSKLVIGGPDGIWRWDGGECHPVC
;
A
#
# COMPACT_ATOMS: atom_id res chain seq x y z
N MET A 1 2.05 -0.22 -11.25
CA MET A 1 1.61 -0.05 -12.65
C MET A 1 2.06 1.33 -13.06
N PHE A 2 2.72 1.48 -14.19
CA PHE A 2 3.06 2.79 -14.74
C PHE A 2 2.15 3.14 -15.92
N ARG A 3 1.80 4.42 -16.03
CA ARG A 3 1.13 5.04 -17.16
C ARG A 3 1.46 6.54 -17.14
N ASP A 4 2.08 7.05 -18.20
CA ASP A 4 2.40 8.48 -18.35
C ASP A 4 3.25 9.04 -17.18
N ASN A 5 4.33 8.33 -16.81
CA ASN A 5 5.21 8.61 -15.67
C ASN A 5 6.63 9.06 -16.04
N GLU A 6 6.86 9.62 -17.24
CA GLU A 6 8.18 10.07 -17.72
C GLU A 6 8.89 11.01 -16.73
N ALA A 7 8.14 11.84 -15.99
CA ALA A 7 8.71 12.77 -15.01
C ALA A 7 9.25 12.07 -13.74
N VAL A 8 8.56 11.02 -13.27
CA VAL A 8 8.87 10.36 -11.98
C VAL A 8 9.90 9.24 -12.16
N LEU A 9 9.83 8.52 -13.28
CA LEU A 9 10.63 7.32 -13.54
C LEU A 9 12.14 7.52 -13.38
N PRO A 10 12.79 8.58 -13.88
CA PRO A 10 14.23 8.73 -13.72
C PRO A 10 14.69 8.80 -12.25
N TYR A 11 13.92 9.48 -11.40
CA TYR A 11 14.19 9.53 -9.97
C TYR A 11 13.91 8.18 -9.32
N TRP A 12 12.75 7.60 -9.60
CA TRP A 12 12.33 6.33 -9.01
C TRP A 12 13.31 5.19 -9.38
N ILE A 13 13.70 5.07 -10.65
CA ILE A 13 14.66 4.07 -11.14
C ILE A 13 15.98 4.22 -10.40
N LYS A 14 16.50 5.45 -10.25
CA LYS A 14 17.75 5.71 -9.54
C LYS A 14 17.68 5.24 -8.08
N GLU A 15 16.61 5.59 -7.37
CA GLU A 15 16.47 5.25 -5.95
C GLU A 15 16.19 3.76 -5.72
N ILE A 16 15.36 3.13 -6.56
CA ILE A 16 15.13 1.67 -6.48
C ILE A 16 16.39 0.89 -6.84
N THR A 17 17.18 1.32 -7.83
CA THR A 17 18.47 0.71 -8.14
C THR A 17 19.41 0.75 -6.94
N LYS A 18 19.52 1.88 -6.22
CA LYS A 18 20.30 1.96 -4.98
C LYS A 18 19.80 0.98 -3.91
N PHE A 19 18.49 0.87 -3.74
CA PHE A 19 17.89 -0.07 -2.80
C PHE A 19 18.23 -1.53 -3.18
N ILE A 20 18.14 -1.89 -4.46
CA ILE A 20 18.50 -3.23 -4.95
C ILE A 20 19.96 -3.55 -4.67
N TYR A 21 20.88 -2.59 -4.90
CA TYR A 21 22.29 -2.75 -4.54
C TYR A 21 22.48 -2.98 -3.04
N TYR A 22 21.77 -2.24 -2.19
CA TYR A 22 21.84 -2.41 -0.73
C TYR A 22 21.25 -3.73 -0.25
N ALA A 23 20.11 -4.16 -0.81
CA ALA A 23 19.42 -5.39 -0.44
C ALA A 23 20.12 -6.67 -0.97
N GLY A 24 20.90 -6.52 -2.05
CA GLY A 24 21.54 -7.62 -2.75
C GLY A 24 20.68 -8.09 -3.94
N PRO A 25 21.22 -8.09 -5.19
CA PRO A 25 20.48 -8.51 -6.39
C PRO A 25 19.84 -9.90 -6.30
N ASP A 26 20.50 -10.85 -5.63
CA ASP A 26 20.01 -12.23 -5.47
C ASP A 26 18.79 -12.35 -4.54
N ASN A 27 18.52 -11.33 -3.72
CA ASN A 27 17.41 -11.31 -2.78
C ASN A 27 16.16 -10.62 -3.34
N ILE A 28 16.22 -10.10 -4.57
CA ILE A 28 15.17 -9.24 -5.14
C ILE A 28 14.65 -9.80 -6.47
N PHE A 29 13.33 -9.76 -6.61
CA PHE A 29 12.65 -9.86 -7.89
C PHE A 29 11.95 -8.54 -8.22
N VAL A 30 12.12 -8.03 -9.43
CA VAL A 30 11.41 -6.83 -9.90
C VAL A 30 10.32 -7.20 -10.88
N SER A 31 9.04 -6.93 -10.55
CA SER A 31 7.94 -7.04 -11.51
C SER A 31 7.31 -5.68 -11.78
N ILE A 32 7.22 -5.31 -13.04
CA ILE A 32 6.62 -4.06 -13.50
C ILE A 32 5.66 -4.35 -14.65
N VAL A 33 4.50 -3.69 -14.60
CA VAL A 33 3.56 -3.60 -15.71
C VAL A 33 3.35 -2.13 -16.03
N GLU A 34 3.59 -1.78 -17.30
CA GLU A 34 3.28 -0.48 -17.89
C GLU A 34 2.32 -0.70 -19.05
N SER A 35 1.30 0.16 -19.12
CA SER A 35 0.38 0.15 -20.25
C SER A 35 -0.27 1.50 -20.48
N ASN A 36 -0.69 1.73 -21.72
CA ASN A 36 -1.45 2.90 -22.13
C ASN A 36 -0.71 4.24 -21.90
N SER A 37 0.62 4.26 -21.89
CA SER A 37 1.41 5.50 -21.90
C SER A 37 1.50 6.10 -23.31
N GLY A 38 1.39 7.43 -23.40
CA GLY A 38 1.69 8.24 -24.57
C GLY A 38 3.04 8.97 -24.51
N ASP A 39 3.74 8.88 -23.38
CA ASP A 39 5.04 9.51 -23.13
C ASP A 39 6.21 8.50 -23.24
N LYS A 40 7.40 8.86 -22.75
CA LYS A 40 8.59 7.98 -22.80
C LYS A 40 8.66 6.92 -21.70
N SER A 41 7.62 6.73 -20.88
CA SER A 41 7.62 5.72 -19.81
C SER A 41 8.03 4.31 -20.28
N PRO A 42 7.52 3.79 -21.42
CA PRO A 42 7.92 2.46 -21.89
C PRO A 42 9.42 2.37 -22.17
N VAL A 43 10.01 3.42 -22.78
CA VAL A 43 11.43 3.44 -23.15
C VAL A 43 12.31 3.49 -21.89
N LEU A 44 11.96 4.31 -20.90
CA LEU A 44 12.69 4.38 -19.64
C LEU A 44 12.65 3.03 -18.88
N LEU A 45 11.54 2.30 -18.97
CA LEU A 45 11.41 0.98 -18.34
C LEU A 45 12.17 -0.12 -19.09
N GLU A 46 12.28 -0.03 -20.43
CA GLU A 46 13.15 -0.90 -21.23
C GLU A 46 14.63 -0.69 -20.88
N GLU A 47 15.06 0.56 -20.71
CA GLU A 47 16.41 0.89 -20.25
C GLU A 47 16.68 0.34 -18.85
N PHE A 48 15.70 0.47 -17.94
CA PHE A 48 15.78 -0.11 -16.60
C PHE A 48 15.82 -1.64 -16.62
N ASP A 49 15.07 -2.28 -17.52
CA ASP A 49 15.11 -3.74 -17.71
C ASP A 49 16.52 -4.23 -18.09
N ALA A 50 17.17 -3.54 -19.03
CA ALA A 50 18.56 -3.83 -19.41
C ALA A 50 19.54 -3.57 -18.25
N GLN A 51 19.32 -2.52 -17.46
CA GLN A 51 20.13 -2.23 -16.27
C GLN A 51 20.01 -3.37 -15.24
N LEU A 52 18.80 -3.80 -14.92
CA LEU A 52 18.55 -4.91 -13.98
C LEU A 52 19.16 -6.23 -14.47
N GLU A 53 19.11 -6.49 -15.78
CA GLU A 53 19.78 -7.64 -16.38
C GLU A 53 21.29 -7.63 -16.11
N SER A 54 21.93 -6.49 -16.37
CA SER A 54 23.38 -6.33 -16.15
C SER A 54 23.78 -6.49 -14.68
N MET A 55 22.84 -6.22 -13.76
CA MET A 55 23.00 -6.40 -12.32
C MET A 55 22.72 -7.83 -11.85
N GLY A 56 22.26 -8.73 -12.72
CA GLY A 56 21.87 -10.10 -12.36
C GLY A 56 20.55 -10.19 -11.58
N VAL A 57 19.71 -9.16 -11.61
CA VAL A 57 18.45 -9.12 -10.87
C VAL A 57 17.38 -9.91 -11.62
N ALA A 58 16.71 -10.83 -10.92
CA ALA A 58 15.56 -11.54 -11.46
C ALA A 58 14.40 -10.55 -11.68
N ARG A 59 13.76 -10.59 -12.85
CA ARG A 59 12.76 -9.57 -13.20
C ARG A 59 11.74 -10.02 -14.23
N ARG A 60 10.64 -9.27 -14.30
CA ARG A 60 9.67 -9.30 -15.39
C ARG A 60 9.12 -7.89 -15.61
N ILE A 61 9.60 -7.24 -16.65
CA ILE A 61 9.19 -5.88 -17.03
C ILE A 61 8.32 -5.98 -18.29
N LEU A 62 7.03 -5.70 -18.13
CA LEU A 62 6.06 -5.73 -19.22
C LEU A 62 5.71 -4.30 -19.61
N THR A 63 6.22 -3.83 -20.73
CA THR A 63 5.91 -2.51 -21.30
C THR A 63 4.88 -2.62 -22.41
N ARG A 64 4.00 -1.63 -22.52
CA ARG A 64 2.90 -1.57 -23.49
C ARG A 64 1.98 -2.81 -23.41
N ASP A 65 1.81 -3.36 -22.21
CA ASP A 65 1.00 -4.57 -22.00
C ASP A 65 -0.49 -4.24 -21.98
N THR A 66 -1.18 -4.50 -23.10
CA THR A 66 -2.62 -4.29 -23.25
C THR A 66 -3.45 -5.56 -23.03
N SER A 67 -2.86 -6.60 -22.43
CA SER A 67 -3.57 -7.85 -22.10
C SER A 67 -4.76 -7.63 -21.16
N ILE A 68 -4.70 -6.62 -20.29
CA ILE A 68 -5.82 -6.14 -19.50
C ILE A 68 -6.43 -4.91 -20.19
N PRO A 69 -7.64 -5.02 -20.77
CA PRO A 69 -8.25 -3.92 -21.49
C PRO A 69 -8.63 -2.79 -20.53
N ARG A 70 -8.20 -1.57 -20.86
CA ARG A 70 -8.59 -0.38 -20.10
C ARG A 70 -10.05 -0.05 -20.39
N PRO A 71 -10.91 0.10 -19.37
CA PRO A 71 -12.30 0.46 -19.59
C PRO A 71 -12.40 1.87 -20.17
N PRO A 72 -13.47 2.16 -20.95
CA PRO A 72 -13.70 3.50 -21.48
C PRO A 72 -13.96 4.50 -20.35
N ASP A 73 -14.72 4.07 -19.33
CA ASP A 73 -14.97 4.81 -18.11
C ASP A 73 -13.98 4.40 -17.02
N MET A 74 -13.25 5.39 -16.48
CA MET A 74 -12.32 5.22 -15.36
C MET A 74 -12.87 5.87 -14.09
N SER A 75 -14.17 5.75 -13.87
CA SER A 75 -14.83 6.08 -12.61
C SER A 75 -15.39 4.83 -11.93
N GLY A 76 -15.65 4.91 -10.62
CA GLY A 76 -16.32 3.86 -9.85
C GLY A 76 -15.73 2.45 -9.99
N THR A 77 -16.60 1.44 -10.05
CA THR A 77 -16.24 0.01 -10.06
C THR A 77 -15.39 -0.42 -11.25
N PRO A 78 -15.67 -0.03 -12.52
CA PRO A 78 -14.83 -0.42 -13.66
C PRO A 78 -13.36 -0.04 -13.49
N ARG A 79 -13.09 1.15 -12.92
CA ARG A 79 -11.72 1.58 -12.57
C ARG A 79 -11.06 0.61 -11.59
N ILE A 80 -11.76 0.23 -10.52
CA ILE A 80 -11.21 -0.63 -9.47
C ILE A 80 -10.98 -2.06 -9.98
N GLU A 81 -11.89 -2.59 -10.81
CA GLU A 81 -11.72 -3.89 -11.45
C GLU A 81 -10.48 -3.90 -12.36
N PHE A 82 -10.31 -2.86 -13.18
CA PHE A 82 -9.13 -2.68 -14.01
C PHE A 82 -7.84 -2.63 -13.17
N LEU A 83 -7.79 -1.78 -12.13
CA LEU A 83 -6.62 -1.67 -11.26
C LEU A 83 -6.32 -3.01 -10.55
N SER A 84 -7.35 -3.70 -10.07
CA SER A 84 -7.21 -5.03 -9.45
C SER A 84 -6.57 -6.02 -10.41
N ALA A 85 -7.08 -6.09 -11.65
CA ALA A 85 -6.56 -6.99 -12.67
C ALA A 85 -5.11 -6.69 -13.02
N VAL A 86 -4.73 -5.41 -13.17
CA VAL A 86 -3.34 -5.03 -13.46
C VAL A 86 -2.42 -5.31 -12.26
N ARG A 87 -2.85 -5.07 -11.01
CA ARG A 87 -2.05 -5.45 -9.84
C ARG A 87 -1.86 -6.95 -9.74
N ASN A 88 -2.90 -7.75 -10.01
CA ASN A 88 -2.77 -9.20 -10.09
C ASN A 88 -1.78 -9.63 -11.19
N ARG A 89 -1.81 -8.96 -12.36
CA ARG A 89 -0.82 -9.16 -13.41
C ARG A 89 0.61 -8.87 -12.93
N VAL A 90 0.83 -7.85 -12.10
CA VAL A 90 2.15 -7.60 -11.47
C VAL A 90 2.55 -8.74 -10.52
N MET A 91 1.60 -9.36 -9.82
CA MET A 91 1.86 -10.38 -8.79
C MET A 91 2.14 -11.79 -9.33
N GLU A 92 1.79 -12.10 -10.58
CA GLU A 92 1.89 -13.47 -11.10
C GLU A 92 3.27 -14.15 -10.92
N PRO A 93 4.44 -13.49 -11.05
CA PRO A 93 5.71 -14.18 -10.84
C PRO A 93 5.85 -14.76 -9.44
N LEU A 94 5.30 -14.07 -8.44
CA LEU A 94 5.24 -14.57 -7.07
C LEU A 94 4.27 -15.75 -6.96
N VAL A 95 3.08 -15.63 -7.55
CA VAL A 95 2.03 -16.66 -7.47
C VAL A 95 2.48 -17.95 -8.18
N GLU A 96 3.18 -17.84 -9.30
CA GLU A 96 3.61 -18.99 -10.10
C GLU A 96 4.85 -19.68 -9.54
N LYS A 97 5.79 -18.94 -8.95
CA LYS A 97 7.12 -19.45 -8.58
C LYS A 97 7.39 -19.46 -7.08
N GLY A 98 6.70 -18.64 -6.30
CA GLY A 98 6.97 -18.45 -4.88
C GLY A 98 8.40 -17.95 -4.62
N GLY A 99 8.94 -18.31 -3.47
CA GLY A 99 10.36 -18.10 -3.14
C GLY A 99 10.72 -16.75 -2.52
N TYR A 100 9.74 -15.88 -2.26
CA TYR A 100 9.95 -14.59 -1.60
C TYR A 100 9.08 -14.47 -0.36
N GLU A 101 9.62 -13.91 0.73
CA GLU A 101 8.90 -13.76 2.01
C GLU A 101 8.06 -12.47 2.09
N LYS A 102 8.50 -11.44 1.36
CA LYS A 102 7.94 -10.09 1.44
C LYS A 102 7.74 -9.52 0.05
N VAL A 103 6.70 -8.72 -0.10
CA VAL A 103 6.41 -7.94 -1.29
C VAL A 103 6.52 -6.48 -0.93
N ILE A 104 7.30 -5.71 -1.68
CA ILE A 104 7.23 -4.24 -1.67
C ILE A 104 6.44 -3.83 -2.90
N PHE A 105 5.32 -3.15 -2.70
CA PHE A 105 4.49 -2.64 -3.77
C PHE A 105 4.57 -1.11 -3.77
N SER A 106 5.16 -0.56 -4.83
CA SER A 106 5.28 0.89 -5.06
C SER A 106 4.32 1.33 -6.16
N ASN A 107 3.64 2.44 -5.92
CA ASN A 107 3.02 3.23 -6.97
C ASN A 107 4.10 4.09 -7.68
N ASP A 108 3.65 4.99 -8.54
CA ASP A 108 4.42 5.97 -9.33
C ASP A 108 4.76 7.25 -8.54
N ILE A 109 5.49 7.05 -7.44
CA ILE A 109 5.78 8.08 -6.44
C ILE A 109 7.27 8.49 -6.42
N TYR A 110 7.56 9.67 -5.90
CA TYR A 110 8.90 10.04 -5.44
C TYR A 110 9.19 9.40 -4.07
N ILE A 111 10.25 8.59 -3.99
CA ILE A 111 10.67 7.88 -2.78
C ILE A 111 12.19 7.63 -2.80
N GLU A 112 12.85 7.76 -1.66
CA GLU A 112 14.29 7.48 -1.49
C GLU A 112 14.54 6.01 -1.13
N ALA A 113 15.70 5.48 -1.52
CA ALA A 113 16.13 4.13 -1.17
C ALA A 113 16.11 3.89 0.35
N GLU A 114 16.57 4.87 1.13
CA GLU A 114 16.59 4.86 2.60
C GLU A 114 15.17 4.73 3.17
N SER A 115 14.18 5.32 2.50
CA SER A 115 12.78 5.24 2.93
C SER A 115 12.20 3.84 2.67
N VAL A 116 12.64 3.13 1.62
CA VAL A 116 12.28 1.72 1.40
C VAL A 116 12.92 0.82 2.47
N VAL A 117 14.16 1.08 2.84
CA VAL A 117 14.83 0.37 3.96
C VAL A 117 14.11 0.63 5.28
N GLU A 118 13.75 1.89 5.54
CA GLU A 118 12.98 2.31 6.72
C GLU A 118 11.61 1.62 6.79
N LEU A 119 10.91 1.50 5.65
CA LEU A 119 9.65 0.77 5.54
C LEU A 119 9.82 -0.69 6.00
N LEU A 120 10.81 -1.40 5.48
CA LEU A 120 11.06 -2.80 5.84
C LEU A 120 11.49 -2.97 7.30
N LYS A 121 12.27 -2.03 7.84
CA LYS A 121 12.77 -2.04 9.23
C LYS A 121 11.74 -1.61 10.25
N SER A 122 10.56 -1.14 9.84
CA SER A 122 9.45 -0.84 10.76
C SER A 122 9.27 -1.99 11.75
N ARG A 123 9.19 -1.69 13.05
CA ARG A 123 9.04 -2.71 14.10
C ARG A 123 10.07 -3.85 14.02
N ASP A 124 11.31 -3.55 13.62
CA ASP A 124 12.39 -4.54 13.42
C ASP A 124 12.04 -5.66 12.41
N GLY A 125 11.12 -5.36 11.49
CA GLY A 125 10.61 -6.32 10.50
C GLY A 125 9.44 -7.19 10.99
N ASP A 126 8.96 -6.99 12.23
CA ASP A 126 7.81 -7.67 12.84
C ASP A 126 6.50 -6.93 12.51
N TRP A 127 5.98 -7.22 11.32
CA TRP A 127 4.70 -6.74 10.81
C TRP A 127 4.13 -7.74 9.81
N ASP A 128 2.82 -7.67 9.60
CA ASP A 128 2.15 -8.39 8.52
C ASP A 128 1.96 -7.51 7.29
N PHE A 129 1.76 -6.21 7.52
CA PHE A 129 1.52 -5.19 6.52
C PHE A 129 2.03 -3.84 7.03
N VAL A 130 2.77 -3.09 6.22
CA VAL A 130 3.27 -1.76 6.60
C VAL A 130 3.28 -0.81 5.42
N CYS A 131 2.84 0.43 5.63
CA CYS A 131 2.75 1.44 4.58
C CYS A 131 3.52 2.71 4.92
N GLY A 132 3.89 3.45 3.88
CA GLY A 132 4.30 4.85 4.02
C GLY A 132 3.12 5.80 4.12
N LEU A 133 3.44 7.10 4.05
CA LEU A 133 2.48 8.19 3.93
C LEU A 133 2.75 8.95 2.64
N ASP A 134 1.71 9.13 1.82
CA ASP A 134 1.76 9.95 0.63
C ASP A 134 1.14 11.32 0.88
N PHE A 135 1.68 12.34 0.23
CA PHE A 135 1.26 13.71 0.46
C PHE A 135 0.94 14.45 -0.83
N GLY A 136 -0.07 15.31 -0.72
CA GLY A 136 -0.52 16.20 -1.79
C GLY A 136 -0.56 17.66 -1.32
N TYR A 137 -1.27 18.48 -2.10
CA TYR A 137 -1.38 19.91 -1.83
C TYR A 137 -1.92 20.24 -0.42
N TRP A 138 -2.88 19.45 0.08
CA TRP A 138 -3.61 19.72 1.33
C TRP A 138 -3.15 18.90 2.56
N GLY A 139 -2.03 18.17 2.49
CA GLY A 139 -1.57 17.29 3.57
C GLY A 139 -1.55 15.83 3.14
N LEU A 140 -1.82 14.95 4.10
CA LEU A 140 -1.93 13.50 3.88
C LEU A 140 -2.95 13.23 2.76
N TYR A 141 -2.50 12.51 1.74
CA TYR A 141 -3.27 12.18 0.55
C TYR A 141 -3.90 10.78 0.67
N ASP A 142 -4.71 10.42 -0.33
CA ASP A 142 -5.28 9.08 -0.47
C ASP A 142 -5.97 8.55 0.81
N LEU A 143 -6.77 9.41 1.48
CA LEU A 143 -7.47 9.06 2.73
C LEU A 143 -8.43 7.87 2.58
N TRP A 144 -8.86 7.54 1.36
CA TRP A 144 -9.77 6.44 1.08
C TRP A 144 -9.13 5.05 1.31
N VAL A 145 -7.80 4.92 1.32
CA VAL A 145 -7.08 3.64 1.54
C VAL A 145 -6.49 3.46 2.94
N ILE A 146 -6.62 4.47 3.81
CA ILE A 146 -6.05 4.48 5.16
C ILE A 146 -7.11 4.61 6.23
N ARG A 147 -6.98 3.80 7.28
CA ARG A 147 -7.79 3.89 8.49
C ARG A 147 -6.89 3.75 9.70
N ASP A 148 -7.14 4.59 10.69
CA ASP A 148 -6.50 4.42 12.00
C ASP A 148 -6.89 3.07 12.61
N LYS A 149 -6.25 2.68 13.72
CA LYS A 149 -6.51 1.37 14.34
C LYS A 149 -7.99 1.15 14.72
N ALA A 150 -8.71 2.23 15.06
CA ALA A 150 -10.12 2.18 15.43
C ALA A 150 -11.05 2.14 14.20
N GLY A 151 -10.47 2.09 13.00
CA GLY A 151 -11.19 2.05 11.73
C GLY A 151 -11.64 3.42 11.26
N ALA A 152 -11.17 4.53 11.85
CA ALA A 152 -11.61 5.86 11.46
C ALA A 152 -10.80 6.42 10.29
N ILE A 153 -11.45 7.25 9.47
CA ILE A 153 -10.78 8.04 8.43
C ILE A 153 -9.91 9.09 9.13
N PRO A 154 -8.58 9.15 8.86
CA PRO A 154 -7.69 10.11 9.47
C PRO A 154 -7.89 11.52 8.88
N SER A 155 -7.35 12.53 9.57
CA SER A 155 -7.23 13.89 9.07
C SER A 155 -6.12 14.02 8.02
N THR A 156 -6.26 15.00 7.12
CA THR A 156 -5.16 15.44 6.25
C THR A 156 -4.04 16.13 7.03
N ASN A 157 -4.36 16.70 8.20
CA ASN A 157 -3.46 17.51 9.00
C ASN A 157 -2.78 16.68 10.08
N TRP A 158 -1.50 16.95 10.31
CA TRP A 158 -0.73 16.29 11.37
C TRP A 158 -1.35 16.60 12.74
N PRO A 159 -1.50 15.62 13.66
CA PRO A 159 -0.92 14.26 13.66
C PRO A 159 -1.76 13.15 12.98
N TYR A 160 -2.67 13.50 12.08
CA TYR A 160 -3.47 12.63 11.21
C TYR A 160 -4.47 11.70 11.93
N PHE A 161 -3.98 10.82 12.81
CA PHE A 161 -4.79 9.80 13.46
C PHE A 161 -5.55 10.38 14.66
N LEU A 162 -6.76 9.87 14.89
CA LEU A 162 -7.64 10.35 15.95
C LEU A 162 -7.50 9.51 17.21
N GLU A 163 -7.29 8.20 17.02
CA GLU A 163 -7.18 7.29 18.15
C GLU A 163 -5.85 7.50 18.89
N TRP A 164 -5.92 7.41 20.22
CA TRP A 164 -4.83 7.85 21.09
C TRP A 164 -3.48 7.17 20.79
N THR A 165 -3.49 5.87 20.46
CA THR A 165 -2.25 5.10 20.27
C THR A 165 -1.51 5.55 19.02
N GLY A 166 -2.21 5.57 17.89
CA GLY A 166 -1.68 5.98 16.59
C GLY A 166 -1.35 7.45 16.55
N LEU A 167 -2.18 8.34 17.13
CA LEU A 167 -1.86 9.76 17.27
C LEU A 167 -0.48 9.96 17.90
N HIS A 168 -0.23 9.34 19.05
CA HIS A 168 1.06 9.50 19.74
C HIS A 168 2.21 8.81 19.02
N ALA A 169 1.94 7.74 18.28
CA ALA A 169 2.95 7.09 17.44
C ALA A 169 3.37 8.01 16.29
N ILE A 170 2.42 8.61 15.57
CA ILE A 170 2.70 9.61 14.52
C ILE A 170 3.48 10.79 15.10
N MET A 171 3.10 11.30 16.27
CA MET A 171 3.82 12.42 16.90
C MET A 171 5.26 12.08 17.32
N ARG A 172 5.57 10.80 17.52
CA ARG A 172 6.90 10.32 17.90
C ARG A 172 7.71 9.78 16.72
N ASP A 173 7.15 9.83 15.52
CA ASP A 173 7.66 9.13 14.34
C ASP A 173 7.83 7.60 14.54
N ASP A 174 7.00 7.02 15.41
CA ASP A 174 6.91 5.58 15.62
C ASP A 174 5.89 4.96 14.64
N PRO A 175 6.07 3.68 14.24
CA PRO A 175 5.06 2.96 13.46
C PRO A 175 3.69 2.96 14.17
N ALA A 176 2.71 3.61 13.55
CA ALA A 176 1.36 3.75 14.07
C ALA A 176 0.49 2.55 13.67
N PRO A 177 -0.18 1.86 14.60
CA PRO A 177 -1.08 0.78 14.25
C PRO A 177 -2.25 1.29 13.39
N ALA A 178 -2.63 0.52 12.38
CA ALA A 178 -3.69 0.90 11.44
C ALA A 178 -4.69 -0.24 11.24
N PHE A 179 -5.91 0.10 10.86
CA PHE A 179 -6.91 -0.89 10.43
C PHE A 179 -6.64 -1.33 8.99
N ALA A 180 -6.22 -0.40 8.13
CA ALA A 180 -5.81 -0.58 6.74
C ALA A 180 -4.93 0.60 6.30
N CYS A 181 -4.03 0.40 5.35
CA CYS A 181 -3.22 1.46 4.74
C CYS A 181 -2.75 1.03 3.33
N TRP A 182 -2.29 1.99 2.51
CA TRP A 182 -1.59 1.70 1.24
C TRP A 182 -0.64 2.83 0.83
N ASN A 183 -1.16 4.07 0.78
CA ASN A 183 -0.49 5.38 0.62
C ASN A 183 0.88 5.36 -0.10
N GLY A 184 0.81 5.22 -1.42
CA GLY A 184 1.95 5.29 -2.33
C GLY A 184 2.90 4.09 -2.32
N ILE A 185 3.31 3.60 -1.14
CA ILE A 185 4.19 2.43 -1.01
C ILE A 185 3.85 1.60 0.22
N VAL A 186 3.90 0.28 0.04
CA VAL A 186 3.55 -0.70 1.05
C VAL A 186 4.49 -1.91 1.00
N ALA A 187 4.72 -2.54 2.15
CA ALA A 187 5.33 -3.85 2.25
C ALA A 187 4.41 -4.81 3.01
N PHE A 188 4.28 -6.06 2.54
CA PHE A 188 3.43 -7.08 3.17
C PHE A 188 4.01 -8.48 3.01
N LYS A 189 3.60 -9.42 3.88
CA LYS A 189 3.98 -10.83 3.80
C LYS A 189 3.46 -11.46 2.50
N ALA A 190 4.29 -12.26 1.85
CA ALA A 190 3.99 -12.85 0.54
C ALA A 190 3.04 -14.06 0.63
N GLU A 191 3.09 -14.81 1.74
CA GLU A 191 2.44 -16.10 1.91
C GLU A 191 0.94 -16.14 1.58
N PRO A 192 0.12 -15.11 1.91
CA PRO A 192 -1.28 -15.10 1.52
C PRO A 192 -1.52 -15.21 0.01
N PHE A 193 -0.59 -14.74 -0.83
CA PHE A 193 -0.70 -14.82 -2.30
C PHE A 193 -0.27 -16.18 -2.87
N LEU A 194 0.42 -17.00 -2.09
CA LEU A 194 0.99 -18.24 -2.58
C LEU A 194 -0.07 -19.35 -2.66
N PRO A 195 -0.11 -20.14 -3.76
CA PRO A 195 -0.75 -21.44 -3.80
C PRO A 195 -0.31 -22.33 -2.63
N LEU A 196 -1.20 -23.24 -2.20
CA LEU A 196 -1.00 -24.06 -1.01
C LEU A 196 0.31 -24.85 -1.05
N GLU A 197 0.65 -25.37 -2.23
CA GLU A 197 1.84 -26.15 -2.53
C GLU A 197 3.15 -25.33 -2.48
N LEU A 198 3.08 -24.00 -2.62
CA LEU A 198 4.24 -23.10 -2.57
C LEU A 198 4.43 -22.44 -1.21
N ARG A 199 3.51 -22.65 -0.26
CA ARG A 199 3.57 -22.04 1.08
C ARG A 199 4.63 -22.70 1.94
N THR A 200 5.37 -21.87 2.65
CA THR A 200 6.31 -22.35 3.67
C THR A 200 5.55 -22.77 4.94
N PRO A 201 5.72 -24.01 5.42
CA PRO A 201 5.06 -24.47 6.65
C PRO A 201 5.38 -23.59 7.86
N GLY A 202 4.36 -23.30 8.67
CA GLY A 202 4.50 -22.51 9.91
C GLY A 202 4.48 -20.99 9.74
N ARG A 203 4.40 -20.46 8.51
CA ARG A 203 4.28 -19.00 8.26
C ARG A 203 2.85 -18.47 8.41
N LEU A 204 1.85 -19.33 8.27
CA LEU A 204 0.42 -19.02 8.47
C LEU A 204 -0.14 -19.90 9.60
N SER A 205 -1.14 -19.37 10.32
CA SER A 205 -1.78 -20.08 11.42
C SER A 205 -2.52 -21.34 10.96
N THR A 206 -2.43 -22.40 11.77
CA THR A 206 -3.21 -23.64 11.62
C THR A 206 -4.39 -23.69 12.60
N SER A 207 -4.69 -22.58 13.27
CA SER A 207 -5.92 -22.43 14.05
C SER A 207 -7.03 -21.83 13.19
N PRO A 208 -8.29 -22.27 13.34
CA PRO A 208 -9.39 -21.71 12.58
C PRO A 208 -9.53 -20.19 12.76
N SER A 209 -9.79 -19.48 11.65
CA SER A 209 -10.03 -18.03 11.65
C SER A 209 -11.38 -17.67 12.27
N LYS A 210 -11.53 -16.42 12.70
CA LYS A 210 -12.84 -15.88 13.10
C LYS A 210 -13.79 -15.89 11.89
N PRO A 211 -15.10 -16.14 12.08
CA PRO A 211 -16.07 -16.06 10.99
C PRO A 211 -16.02 -14.71 10.25
N LEU A 212 -16.12 -14.79 8.93
CA LEU A 212 -16.26 -13.63 8.07
C LEU A 212 -17.63 -12.98 8.23
N ALA A 213 -17.72 -11.68 7.96
CA ALA A 213 -19.01 -11.01 7.87
C ALA A 213 -19.85 -11.64 6.73
N PRO A 214 -21.18 -11.79 6.87
CA PRO A 214 -22.04 -12.35 5.81
C PRO A 214 -22.01 -11.59 4.48
N THR A 215 -21.50 -10.36 4.50
CA THR A 215 -21.30 -9.47 3.35
C THR A 215 -19.96 -9.68 2.65
N HIS A 216 -19.02 -10.40 3.25
CA HIS A 216 -17.70 -10.66 2.68
C HIS A 216 -17.80 -11.65 1.49
N PRO A 217 -17.09 -11.45 0.36
CA PRO A 217 -17.23 -12.29 -0.84
C PRO A 217 -16.87 -13.77 -0.63
N ALA A 218 -15.93 -14.05 0.27
CA ALA A 218 -15.56 -15.41 0.66
C ALA A 218 -16.50 -16.06 1.70
N PHE A 219 -17.57 -15.40 2.16
CA PHE A 219 -18.55 -16.01 3.05
C PHE A 219 -19.57 -16.87 2.27
N PRO A 220 -19.98 -18.04 2.79
CA PRO A 220 -19.51 -18.70 4.02
C PRO A 220 -18.20 -19.47 3.81
N GLN A 221 -17.41 -19.62 4.86
CA GLN A 221 -16.24 -20.51 4.90
C GLN A 221 -16.50 -21.72 5.80
N PRO A 222 -15.85 -22.87 5.54
CA PRO A 222 -15.86 -24.00 6.47
C PRO A 222 -15.41 -23.56 7.87
N PRO A 223 -16.07 -24.01 8.96
CA PRO A 223 -15.72 -23.62 10.33
C PRO A 223 -14.31 -24.03 10.78
N ASP A 224 -13.74 -25.05 10.13
CA ASP A 224 -12.41 -25.59 10.37
C ASP A 224 -11.34 -25.02 9.42
N LEU A 225 -11.70 -24.08 8.54
CA LEU A 225 -10.76 -23.46 7.62
C LEU A 225 -9.71 -22.65 8.40
N THR A 226 -8.45 -23.00 8.18
CA THR A 226 -7.28 -22.33 8.77
C THR A 226 -6.64 -21.38 7.77
N PRO A 227 -5.99 -20.28 8.20
CA PRO A 227 -5.18 -19.42 7.32
C PRO A 227 -4.21 -20.18 6.41
N ALA A 228 -3.57 -21.24 6.93
CA ALA A 228 -2.68 -22.08 6.17
C ALA A 228 -3.36 -22.81 4.99
N GLN A 229 -4.67 -23.08 5.08
CA GLN A 229 -5.49 -23.75 4.07
C GLN A 229 -6.38 -22.80 3.26
N THR A 230 -6.51 -21.54 3.68
CA THR A 230 -7.28 -20.52 2.97
C THR A 230 -6.78 -20.36 1.53
N PRO A 231 -7.66 -20.30 0.51
CA PRO A 231 -7.26 -20.04 -0.88
C PRO A 231 -6.41 -18.77 -1.03
N PRO A 232 -5.52 -18.69 -2.02
CA PRO A 232 -4.66 -17.51 -2.21
C PRO A 232 -5.47 -16.23 -2.40
N VAL A 233 -5.02 -15.13 -1.78
CA VAL A 233 -5.61 -13.81 -2.01
C VAL A 233 -5.22 -13.26 -3.37
N ARG A 234 -6.03 -12.33 -3.84
CA ARG A 234 -5.79 -11.53 -5.04
C ARG A 234 -6.34 -10.13 -4.81
N PHE A 235 -5.79 -9.13 -5.51
CA PHE A 235 -6.42 -7.83 -5.59
C PHE A 235 -7.82 -7.97 -6.18
N ARG A 236 -8.79 -7.26 -5.60
CA ARG A 236 -10.20 -7.34 -6.00
C ARG A 236 -10.93 -6.01 -5.80
N ALA A 237 -11.92 -5.78 -6.64
CA ALA A 237 -12.94 -4.78 -6.36
C ALA A 237 -13.83 -5.23 -5.20
N SER A 238 -14.48 -4.25 -4.58
CA SER A 238 -15.53 -4.49 -3.60
C SER A 238 -16.83 -4.88 -4.27
N THR A 239 -17.57 -5.78 -3.62
CA THR A 239 -18.94 -6.10 -4.02
C THR A 239 -19.92 -5.03 -3.54
N GLU A 240 -21.15 -5.05 -4.04
CA GLU A 240 -22.21 -4.10 -3.66
C GLU A 240 -22.52 -4.09 -2.14
N LYS A 241 -22.13 -5.15 -1.42
CA LYS A 241 -22.35 -5.31 0.02
C LYS A 241 -21.16 -4.85 0.87
N GLU A 242 -20.05 -4.49 0.23
CA GLU A 242 -18.85 -3.96 0.85
C GLU A 242 -18.76 -2.48 0.56
N CYS A 243 -18.25 -1.71 1.52
CA CYS A 243 -18.21 -0.25 1.38
C CYS A 243 -16.86 0.31 0.91
N TYR A 244 -15.82 -0.52 0.92
CA TYR A 244 -14.46 -0.06 0.63
C TYR A 244 -14.22 -0.09 -0.86
N SER A 245 -14.51 0.99 -1.59
CA SER A 245 -14.37 1.05 -3.05
C SER A 245 -12.90 1.09 -3.54
N SER A 246 -12.01 0.24 -3.01
CA SER A 246 -10.57 0.20 -3.30
C SER A 246 -9.98 -1.19 -3.24
N GLU A 247 -9.27 -1.59 -4.29
CA GLU A 247 -8.47 -2.82 -4.29
C GLU A 247 -7.28 -2.74 -3.32
N SER A 248 -6.79 -1.53 -3.09
CA SER A 248 -5.67 -1.25 -2.19
C SER A 248 -6.08 -1.29 -0.72
N PHE A 249 -7.34 -0.95 -0.41
CA PHE A 249 -7.93 -1.15 0.92
C PHE A 249 -8.29 -2.62 1.16
N ASN A 250 -8.88 -3.28 0.15
CA ASN A 250 -9.38 -4.64 0.28
C ASN A 250 -8.29 -5.64 0.63
N LEU A 251 -7.05 -5.42 0.18
CA LEU A 251 -5.94 -6.32 0.47
C LEU A 251 -5.59 -6.43 1.98
N PRO A 252 -5.24 -5.35 2.71
CA PRO A 252 -4.99 -5.43 4.15
C PRO A 252 -6.23 -5.89 4.93
N TYR A 253 -7.44 -5.58 4.44
CA TYR A 253 -8.67 -6.11 5.01
C TYR A 253 -8.77 -7.65 4.87
N ASP A 254 -8.52 -8.19 3.67
CA ASP A 254 -8.53 -9.64 3.41
C ASP A 254 -7.44 -10.37 4.21
N PHE A 255 -6.25 -9.77 4.36
CA PHE A 255 -5.19 -10.27 5.24
C PHE A 255 -5.69 -10.46 6.67
N ARG A 256 -6.36 -9.45 7.22
CA ARG A 256 -6.91 -9.50 8.58
C ARG A 256 -8.05 -10.49 8.73
N ARG A 257 -8.96 -10.55 7.75
CA ARG A 257 -10.20 -11.35 7.91
C ARG A 257 -10.02 -12.81 7.52
N GLN A 258 -9.22 -13.10 6.50
CA GLN A 258 -9.05 -14.46 5.99
C GLN A 258 -7.79 -15.17 6.54
N PHE A 259 -6.75 -14.41 6.94
CA PHE A 259 -5.47 -14.96 7.38
C PHE A 259 -5.09 -14.63 8.83
N ASP A 260 -5.91 -13.86 9.54
CA ASP A 260 -5.66 -13.37 10.90
C ASP A 260 -4.34 -12.58 11.04
N LEU A 261 -3.92 -11.92 9.95
CA LEU A 261 -2.73 -11.09 9.89
C LEU A 261 -3.08 -9.66 10.34
N GLN A 262 -3.04 -9.41 11.64
CA GLN A 262 -3.53 -8.17 12.27
C GLN A 262 -2.48 -7.08 12.46
N ASN A 263 -1.19 -7.39 12.29
CA ASN A 263 -0.10 -6.46 12.57
C ASN A 263 0.10 -5.49 11.39
N ILE A 264 -0.82 -4.54 11.26
CA ILE A 264 -0.80 -3.49 10.23
C ILE A 264 -0.31 -2.18 10.82
N TYR A 265 0.68 -1.57 10.17
CA TYR A 265 1.29 -0.31 10.62
C TYR A 265 1.45 0.71 9.51
N VAL A 266 1.48 1.99 9.89
CA VAL A 266 1.86 3.11 9.05
C VAL A 266 3.15 3.69 9.63
N ASN A 267 4.22 3.75 8.83
CA ASN A 267 5.48 4.33 9.27
C ASN A 267 5.56 5.80 8.84
N PRO A 268 5.40 6.77 9.77
CA PRO A 268 5.40 8.20 9.42
C PRO A 268 6.75 8.71 8.87
N ARG A 269 7.83 7.95 9.05
CA ARG A 269 9.16 8.30 8.50
C ARG A 269 9.28 7.98 7.00
N VAL A 270 8.39 7.14 6.47
CA VAL A 270 8.37 6.76 5.05
C VAL A 270 7.45 7.72 4.30
N ILE A 271 8.01 8.86 3.90
CA ILE A 271 7.30 9.93 3.21
C ILE A 271 7.47 9.77 1.70
N ASN A 272 6.37 9.91 0.97
CA ASN A 272 6.35 9.96 -0.48
C ASN A 272 5.31 10.95 -1.03
N ALA A 273 5.36 11.21 -2.33
CA ALA A 273 4.34 11.98 -3.03
C ALA A 273 4.40 11.70 -4.53
N TYR A 274 3.30 11.95 -5.25
CA TYR A 274 3.23 11.83 -6.71
C TYR A 274 3.80 13.06 -7.45
N VAL A 275 3.95 14.18 -6.74
CA VAL A 275 4.38 15.47 -7.28
C VAL A 275 5.62 15.95 -6.54
N TRP A 276 6.63 16.42 -7.27
CA TRP A 276 7.97 16.71 -6.74
C TRP A 276 7.96 17.81 -5.68
N GLU A 277 7.18 18.87 -5.89
CA GLU A 277 7.08 20.01 -4.98
C GLU A 277 6.53 19.57 -3.62
N TYR A 278 5.51 18.70 -3.62
CA TYR A 278 4.97 18.13 -2.38
C TYR A 278 5.98 17.17 -1.76
N TYR A 279 6.63 16.33 -2.55
CA TYR A 279 7.67 15.46 -2.04
C TYR A 279 8.74 16.26 -1.26
N VAL A 280 9.29 17.30 -1.86
CA VAL A 280 10.32 18.15 -1.22
C VAL A 280 9.78 18.83 0.03
N TRP A 281 8.54 19.35 -0.02
CA TRP A 281 7.91 20.00 1.12
C TRP A 281 7.78 19.07 2.33
N TYR A 282 7.16 17.90 2.17
CA TYR A 282 6.91 16.99 3.27
C TYR A 282 8.17 16.23 3.69
N LYS A 283 9.03 15.85 2.75
CA LYS A 283 10.23 15.04 3.03
C LYS A 283 11.36 15.86 3.65
N TYR A 284 11.60 17.08 3.18
CA TYR A 284 12.75 17.88 3.61
C TYR A 284 12.36 19.10 4.45
N LEU A 285 11.38 19.91 4.02
CA LEU A 285 11.04 21.16 4.74
C LEU A 285 10.36 20.88 6.08
N LEU A 286 9.31 20.07 6.11
CA LEU A 286 8.61 19.73 7.36
C LEU A 286 9.43 18.81 8.27
N ARG A 287 10.44 18.11 7.72
CA ARG A 287 11.37 17.29 8.50
C ARG A 287 12.65 18.03 8.91
N HIS A 288 12.81 19.29 8.54
CA HIS A 288 13.90 20.10 9.04
C HIS A 288 13.80 20.19 10.57
N TRP A 289 14.91 19.97 11.28
CA TRP A 289 14.92 19.82 12.74
C TRP A 289 14.24 20.96 13.49
N ALA A 290 14.39 22.21 13.01
CA ALA A 290 13.77 23.38 13.62
C ALA A 290 12.25 23.42 13.41
N VAL A 291 11.78 23.01 12.23
CA VAL A 291 10.35 22.94 11.90
C VAL A 291 9.71 21.81 12.70
N LYS A 292 10.33 20.63 12.68
CA LYS A 292 9.88 19.47 13.46
C LYS A 292 9.84 19.77 14.96
N TRP A 293 10.86 20.43 15.50
CA TRP A 293 10.85 20.87 16.91
C TRP A 293 9.68 21.82 17.21
N TRP A 294 9.41 22.78 16.34
CA TRP A 294 8.27 23.68 16.50
C TRP A 294 6.94 22.92 16.48
N MET A 295 6.76 22.04 15.48
CA MET A 295 5.56 21.20 15.34
C MET A 295 5.33 20.33 16.59
N GLU A 296 6.38 19.71 17.11
CA GLU A 296 6.29 18.78 18.25
C GLU A 296 6.20 19.46 19.62
N LYS A 297 6.81 20.64 19.79
CA LYS A 297 6.97 21.28 21.11
C LYS A 297 6.13 22.52 21.32
N ILE A 298 5.82 23.24 20.24
CA ILE A 298 5.08 24.51 20.31
C ILE A 298 3.69 24.35 19.73
N GLU A 299 3.59 23.89 18.48
CA GLU A 299 2.31 23.64 17.84
C GLU A 299 1.56 22.48 18.52
N ASN A 300 2.29 21.39 18.79
CA ASN A 300 1.79 20.17 19.42
C ASN A 300 0.47 19.66 18.79
N GLY A 301 0.32 19.89 17.49
CA GLY A 301 -0.78 19.42 16.66
C GLY A 301 -2.08 20.21 16.81
N TYR A 302 -2.21 21.17 17.74
CA TYR A 302 -3.41 22.01 17.98
C TYR A 302 -4.77 21.35 17.72
N GLU A 303 -4.93 20.07 18.10
CA GLU A 303 -6.11 19.25 17.81
C GLU A 303 -6.51 19.18 16.31
N MET A 304 -5.62 19.53 15.38
CA MET A 304 -5.90 19.56 13.94
C MET A 304 -6.35 18.21 13.39
N GLN A 305 -6.03 17.09 14.06
CA GLN A 305 -6.55 15.77 13.72
C GLN A 305 -8.08 15.67 13.78
N VAL A 306 -8.77 16.54 14.55
CA VAL A 306 -10.24 16.55 14.59
C VAL A 306 -10.85 17.21 13.35
N SER A 307 -10.05 17.99 12.62
CA SER A 307 -10.47 18.59 11.36
C SER A 307 -10.41 17.54 10.25
N LYS A 308 -11.55 16.97 9.89
CA LYS A 308 -11.67 15.99 8.81
C LYS A 308 -12.11 16.64 7.52
N LEU A 309 -11.42 16.33 6.43
CA LEU A 309 -11.98 16.52 5.09
C LEU A 309 -12.99 15.40 4.84
N VAL A 310 -14.28 15.75 4.78
CA VAL A 310 -15.33 14.83 4.33
C VAL A 310 -15.68 15.20 2.89
N ILE A 311 -15.37 14.31 1.95
CA ILE A 311 -15.83 14.47 0.57
C ILE A 311 -17.22 13.84 0.48
N GLY A 312 -18.25 14.67 0.25
CA GLY A 312 -19.66 14.28 0.33
C GLY A 312 -20.36 14.77 1.61
N GLY A 313 -21.56 14.26 1.88
CA GLY A 313 -22.31 14.61 3.09
C GLY A 313 -21.77 13.87 4.33
N PRO A 314 -21.65 14.52 5.50
CA PRO A 314 -21.26 13.87 6.77
C PRO A 314 -22.17 12.70 7.13
N ASP A 315 -23.46 12.81 6.83
CA ASP A 315 -24.47 11.76 7.04
C ASP A 315 -24.25 10.52 6.14
N GLY A 316 -23.36 10.62 5.15
CA GLY A 316 -22.96 9.53 4.27
C GLY A 316 -21.79 8.69 4.82
N ILE A 317 -21.17 9.07 5.94
CA ILE A 317 -20.16 8.25 6.61
C ILE A 317 -20.87 7.21 7.48
N TRP A 318 -20.63 5.94 7.18
CA TRP A 318 -21.15 4.82 7.95
C TRP A 318 -20.02 3.82 8.25
N ARG A 319 -20.29 2.79 9.07
CA ARG A 319 -19.28 1.77 9.42
C ARG A 319 -19.68 0.40 8.86
N TRP A 320 -18.73 -0.27 8.24
CA TRP A 320 -18.84 -1.65 7.79
C TRP A 320 -17.69 -2.46 8.37
N ASP A 321 -17.97 -3.61 8.96
CA ASP A 321 -16.99 -4.53 9.59
C ASP A 321 -15.87 -3.83 10.40
N GLY A 322 -16.23 -2.77 11.14
CA GLY A 322 -15.34 -2.03 12.04
C GLY A 322 -14.60 -0.83 11.43
N GLY A 323 -14.62 -0.62 10.12
CA GLY A 323 -14.01 0.55 9.47
C GLY A 323 -15.01 1.52 8.86
N GLU A 324 -14.67 2.81 8.87
CA GLU A 324 -15.45 3.90 8.30
C GLU A 324 -15.44 3.84 6.77
N CYS A 325 -16.62 3.97 6.21
CA CYS A 325 -16.89 3.98 4.78
C CYS A 325 -16.90 5.42 4.30
N HIS A 326 -16.21 5.67 3.19
CA HIS A 326 -16.23 6.97 2.56
C HIS A 326 -17.47 7.03 1.62
N PRO A 327 -18.23 8.13 1.55
CA PRO A 327 -19.25 8.29 0.52
C PRO A 327 -18.59 8.12 -0.85
N VAL A 328 -19.14 7.22 -1.67
CA VAL A 328 -18.62 6.90 -3.00
C VAL A 328 -18.48 8.20 -3.81
N CYS A 329 -17.33 8.41 -4.44
CA CYS A 329 -17.13 9.46 -5.45
C CYS A 329 -17.21 8.84 -6.84
#